data_AF-A0AA90STG9-F1
#
_entry.id   AF-A0AA90STG9-F1
#
_cell.length_a   1.000
_cell.length_b   1.000
_cell.length_c   1.000
_cell.angle_alpha   90.00
_cell.angle_beta   90.00
_cell.angle_gamma   90.00
#
_symmetry.space_group_name_H-M   'P 1'
#
loop_
_entity.id
_entity.type
_entity.pdbx_description
1 polymer ?
#
loop_
_entity_poly.entity_id
_entity_poly.type
_entity_poly.pdbx_seq_one_letter_code
_entity_poly.pdbx_strand_id
1 'polypeptide(L)'
;MLAIVEIPAAASLEETARQLGRAMDGIEFTLDDTGRYEEVPAFVAGDPDEGASFILFGIPEGEEGDAYILEFAAETDVSIPEFQKTAPDFVRHFLCEKGVDSSGYLDYSDELANALKLRGVSAAVPVE
;
A
#
# COMPACT_ATOMS: atom_id res chain seq x y z
N MET A 1 1.37 9.17 -7.79
CA MET A 1 1.63 9.10 -6.33
C MET A 1 2.04 7.68 -6.03
N LEU A 2 3.02 7.50 -5.15
CA LEU A 2 3.53 6.18 -4.79
C LEU A 2 3.86 6.15 -3.30
N ALA A 3 3.60 5.06 -2.61
CA ALA A 3 4.14 4.81 -1.28
C ALA A 3 4.44 3.33 -1.14
N ILE A 4 5.60 3.01 -0.58
CA ILE A 4 6.05 1.63 -0.42
C ILE A 4 6.48 1.45 1.03
N VAL A 5 5.92 0.44 1.68
CA VAL A 5 6.30 0.08 3.05
C VAL A 5 6.58 -1.41 3.16
N GLU A 6 7.61 -1.73 3.93
CA GLU A 6 7.92 -3.09 4.37
C GLU A 6 7.11 -3.43 5.61
N ILE A 7 6.56 -4.65 5.62
CA ILE A 7 5.84 -5.23 6.75
C ILE A 7 6.49 -6.57 7.07
N PRO A 8 7.01 -6.79 8.29
CA PRO A 8 7.64 -8.07 8.62
C PRO A 8 6.73 -9.27 8.39
N ALA A 9 7.27 -10.33 7.79
CA ALA A 9 6.60 -11.59 7.50
C ALA A 9 6.43 -12.47 8.76
N ALA A 10 5.92 -11.88 9.84
CA ALA A 10 5.70 -12.54 11.13
C ALA A 10 4.45 -13.44 11.13
N ALA A 11 3.54 -13.23 10.17
CA ALA A 11 2.35 -14.04 9.92
C ALA A 11 2.26 -14.39 8.43
N SER A 12 1.37 -15.31 8.05
CA SER A 12 1.12 -15.60 6.63
C SER A 12 0.62 -14.36 5.88
N LEU A 13 0.94 -14.26 4.58
CA LEU A 13 0.52 -13.17 3.71
C LEU A 13 -0.99 -12.86 3.80
N GLU A 14 -1.84 -13.88 3.77
CA GLU A 14 -3.30 -13.72 3.89
C GLU A 14 -3.72 -13.09 5.23
N GLU A 15 -3.08 -13.51 6.33
CA GLU A 15 -3.36 -12.94 7.65
C GLU A 15 -2.89 -11.49 7.74
N THR A 16 -1.73 -11.17 7.14
CA THR A 16 -1.25 -9.79 7.02
C THR A 16 -2.23 -8.94 6.20
N ALA A 17 -2.73 -9.43 5.07
CA ALA A 17 -3.74 -8.75 4.25
C ALA A 17 -5.02 -8.45 5.06
N ARG A 18 -5.51 -9.40 5.85
CA ARG A 18 -6.66 -9.19 6.75
C ARG A 18 -6.38 -8.17 7.85
N GLN A 19 -5.19 -8.17 8.42
CA GLN A 19 -4.78 -7.19 9.44
C GLN A 19 -4.70 -5.78 8.85
N LEU A 20 -4.13 -5.64 7.66
CA LEU A 20 -4.10 -4.39 6.91
C LEU A 20 -5.51 -3.89 6.62
N GLY A 21 -6.40 -4.75 6.13
CA GLY A 21 -7.79 -4.37 5.89
C GLY A 21 -8.49 -3.80 7.12
N ARG A 22 -8.25 -4.39 8.30
CA ARG A 22 -8.77 -3.86 9.58
C ARG A 22 -8.13 -2.52 9.96
N ALA A 23 -6.82 -2.37 9.76
CA ALA A 23 -6.09 -1.15 10.08
C ALA A 23 -6.49 0.02 9.14
N MET A 24 -6.85 -0.30 7.90
CA MET A 24 -7.17 0.64 6.84
C MET A 24 -8.69 0.84 6.68
N ASP A 25 -9.38 0.99 7.81
CA ASP A 25 -10.80 1.32 7.88
C ASP A 25 -11.74 0.32 7.15
N GLY A 26 -11.37 -0.95 7.12
CA GLY A 26 -12.21 -2.03 6.58
C GLY A 26 -12.02 -2.29 5.08
N ILE A 27 -10.96 -1.76 4.47
CA ILE A 27 -10.58 -2.08 3.09
C ILE A 27 -10.42 -3.61 2.94
N GLU A 28 -11.03 -4.18 1.91
CA GLU A 28 -10.94 -5.62 1.64
C GLU A 28 -9.81 -5.89 0.64
N PHE A 29 -8.87 -6.74 1.06
CA PHE A 29 -7.80 -7.24 0.22
C PHE A 29 -8.19 -8.60 -0.36
N THR A 30 -8.17 -8.72 -1.68
CA THR A 30 -8.46 -9.96 -2.40
C THR A 30 -7.19 -10.50 -3.05
N LEU A 31 -7.01 -11.82 -3.03
CA LEU A 31 -5.93 -12.46 -3.76
C LEU A 31 -6.08 -12.16 -5.26
N ASP A 32 -5.01 -11.67 -5.90
CA ASP A 32 -4.95 -11.55 -7.35
C ASP A 32 -4.50 -12.90 -7.96
N ASP A 33 -5.40 -13.53 -8.71
CA ASP A 33 -5.17 -14.79 -9.43
C ASP A 33 -5.13 -14.58 -10.96
N THR A 34 -5.07 -13.33 -11.40
CA THR A 34 -5.10 -12.96 -12.82
C THR A 34 -3.80 -13.29 -13.57
N GLY A 35 -2.74 -13.64 -12.83
CA GLY A 35 -1.40 -13.84 -13.38
C GLY A 35 -0.67 -12.53 -13.66
N ARG A 36 -1.11 -11.39 -13.09
CA ARG A 36 -0.37 -10.14 -13.20
C ARG A 36 0.97 -10.17 -12.45
N TYR A 37 0.99 -10.93 -11.35
CA TYR A 37 2.13 -11.06 -10.45
C TYR A 37 2.59 -12.52 -10.38
N GLU A 38 2.79 -13.20 -11.51
CA GLU A 38 3.09 -14.65 -11.54
C GLU A 38 4.34 -15.04 -10.71
N GLU A 39 5.26 -14.11 -10.49
CA GLU A 39 6.50 -14.32 -9.73
C GLU A 39 6.32 -14.15 -8.21
N VAL A 40 5.22 -13.52 -7.75
CA VAL A 40 4.96 -13.22 -6.32
C VAL A 40 3.47 -13.30 -5.97
N PRO A 41 3.06 -14.02 -4.92
CA PRO A 41 1.67 -13.97 -4.48
C PRO A 41 1.29 -12.55 -4.05
N ALA A 42 0.15 -12.04 -4.51
CA ALA A 42 -0.26 -10.65 -4.27
C ALA A 42 -1.72 -10.56 -3.81
N PHE A 43 -1.97 -9.70 -2.81
CA PHE A 43 -3.31 -9.30 -2.40
C PHE A 43 -3.53 -7.84 -2.79
N VAL A 44 -4.64 -7.55 -3.48
CA VAL A 44 -4.95 -6.22 -4.00
C VAL A 44 -6.20 -5.68 -3.32
N ALA A 45 -6.22 -4.37 -3.06
CA ALA A 45 -7.40 -3.65 -2.61
C ALA A 45 -7.55 -2.32 -3.37
N GLY A 46 -8.78 -2.03 -3.80
CA GLY A 46 -9.07 -0.95 -4.75
C GLY A 46 -8.96 -1.41 -6.21
N ASP A 47 -9.42 -0.58 -7.13
CA ASP A 47 -9.39 -0.87 -8.56
C ASP A 47 -8.29 0.00 -9.21
N PRO A 48 -7.26 -0.60 -9.84
CA PRO A 48 -6.28 0.13 -10.62
C PRO A 48 -6.90 1.03 -11.69
N ASP A 49 -8.04 0.62 -12.28
CA ASP A 49 -8.76 1.40 -13.29
C ASP A 49 -9.50 2.62 -12.68
N GLU A 50 -9.73 2.61 -11.36
CA GLU A 50 -10.23 3.76 -10.59
C GLU A 50 -9.09 4.71 -10.14
N GLY A 51 -7.84 4.40 -10.52
CA GLY A 51 -6.69 5.29 -10.34
C GLY A 51 -6.07 5.24 -8.95
N ALA A 52 -6.45 4.30 -8.08
CA ALA A 52 -5.80 4.08 -6.79
C ALA A 52 -5.92 2.63 -6.32
N SER A 53 -4.80 2.02 -5.97
CA SER A 53 -4.75 0.63 -5.49
C SER A 53 -3.71 0.43 -4.41
N PHE A 54 -4.01 -0.48 -3.48
CA PHE A 54 -3.05 -1.07 -2.57
C PHE A 54 -2.70 -2.48 -3.05
N ILE A 55 -1.42 -2.83 -3.05
CA ILE A 55 -0.94 -4.14 -3.47
C ILE A 55 0.02 -4.63 -2.38
N LEU A 56 -0.34 -5.75 -1.75
CA LEU A 56 0.51 -6.45 -0.79
C LEU A 56 1.19 -7.62 -1.48
N PHE A 57 2.48 -7.48 -1.75
CA PHE A 57 3.34 -8.50 -2.32
C PHE A 57 3.90 -9.41 -1.23
N GLY A 58 3.76 -10.72 -1.44
CA GLY A 58 4.48 -11.73 -0.68
C GLY A 58 5.93 -11.89 -1.15
N ILE A 59 6.60 -12.89 -0.58
CA ILE A 59 7.97 -13.26 -0.93
C ILE A 59 7.93 -14.07 -2.23
N PRO A 60 8.82 -13.80 -3.22
CA PRO A 60 8.90 -14.58 -4.45
C PRO A 60 9.11 -16.08 -4.19
N GLU A 61 8.56 -16.92 -5.06
CA GLU A 61 8.71 -18.36 -4.91
C GLU A 61 10.19 -18.77 -5.02
N GLY A 62 10.70 -19.46 -4.00
CA GLY A 62 12.10 -19.91 -3.96
C GLY A 62 13.09 -18.88 -3.40
N GLU A 63 12.62 -17.72 -2.96
CA GLU A 63 13.43 -16.72 -2.25
C GLU A 63 13.22 -16.78 -0.74
N GLU A 64 14.27 -16.41 0.01
CA GLU A 64 14.17 -16.14 1.44
C GLU A 64 13.96 -14.64 1.64
N GLY A 65 12.86 -14.27 2.29
CA GLY A 65 12.54 -12.90 2.68
C GLY A 65 11.97 -12.84 4.08
N ASP A 66 12.17 -11.72 4.78
CA ASP A 66 11.66 -11.48 6.13
C ASP A 66 10.59 -10.37 6.17
N ALA A 67 10.25 -9.79 5.02
CA ALA A 67 9.22 -8.77 4.88
C ALA A 67 8.33 -8.98 3.65
N TYR A 68 7.11 -8.49 3.74
CA TYR A 68 6.17 -8.26 2.66
C TYR A 68 6.20 -6.79 2.27
N ILE A 69 5.90 -6.50 1.00
CA ILE A 69 5.86 -5.13 0.50
C ILE A 69 4.40 -4.72 0.32
N LEU A 70 3.99 -3.66 1.00
CA LEU A 70 2.73 -2.98 0.71
C LEU A 70 3.02 -1.73 -0.13
N GLU A 71 2.55 -1.75 -1.36
CA GLU A 71 2.57 -0.62 -2.27
C GLU A 71 1.21 0.06 -2.29
N PHE A 72 1.19 1.39 -2.26
CA PHE A 72 0.07 2.21 -2.63
C PHE A 72 0.45 2.99 -3.89
N ALA A 73 -0.28 2.75 -4.97
CA ALA A 73 -0.11 3.46 -6.23
C ALA A 73 -1.40 4.22 -6.54
N ALA A 74 -1.26 5.49 -6.93
CA ALA A 74 -2.39 6.26 -7.42
C ALA A 74 -1.98 7.22 -8.55
N GLU A 75 -2.73 7.17 -9.65
CA GLU A 75 -2.56 8.00 -10.84
C GLU A 75 -3.75 8.95 -10.95
N THR A 76 -3.48 10.24 -11.06
CA THR A 76 -4.53 11.25 -11.08
C THR A 76 -4.07 12.53 -11.76
N ASP A 77 -4.97 13.14 -12.52
CA ASP A 77 -4.76 14.45 -13.17
C ASP A 77 -5.26 15.62 -12.33
N VAL A 78 -5.84 15.35 -11.15
CA VAL A 78 -6.33 16.39 -10.25
C VAL A 78 -5.29 16.74 -9.19
N SER A 79 -5.44 17.92 -8.58
CA SER A 79 -4.60 18.32 -7.46
C SER A 79 -4.84 17.44 -6.22
N ILE A 80 -3.85 17.37 -5.32
CA ILE A 80 -3.98 16.60 -4.07
C ILE A 80 -5.21 16.98 -3.25
N PRO A 81 -5.57 18.27 -3.07
CA PRO A 81 -6.81 18.63 -2.36
C PRO A 81 -8.09 18.14 -3.04
N GLU A 82 -8.11 18.04 -4.37
CA GLU A 82 -9.26 17.46 -5.09
C GLU A 82 -9.28 15.94 -4.94
N PHE A 83 -8.13 15.26 -5.07
CA PHE A 83 -8.02 13.82 -4.87
C PHE A 83 -8.43 13.39 -3.46
N GLN A 84 -8.07 14.16 -2.43
CA GLN A 84 -8.50 13.90 -1.05
C GLN A 84 -10.03 13.86 -0.91
N LYS A 85 -10.80 14.61 -1.69
CA LYS A 85 -12.27 14.59 -1.60
C LYS A 85 -12.87 13.27 -2.04
N THR A 86 -12.20 12.52 -2.91
CA THR A 86 -12.69 11.25 -3.44
C THR A 86 -11.94 10.04 -2.91
N ALA A 87 -10.76 10.24 -2.32
CA ALA A 87 -9.95 9.17 -1.76
C ALA A 87 -10.65 8.43 -0.60
N PRO A 88 -10.37 7.13 -0.40
CA PRO A 88 -10.80 6.38 0.79
C PRO A 88 -10.37 7.07 2.09
N ASP A 89 -11.15 6.92 3.16
CA ASP A 89 -10.92 7.62 4.43
C ASP A 89 -9.51 7.41 5.00
N PHE A 90 -9.00 6.18 4.94
CA PHE A 90 -7.61 5.88 5.34
C PHE A 90 -6.59 6.70 4.55
N VAL A 91 -6.76 6.79 3.23
CA VAL A 91 -5.87 7.54 2.33
C VAL A 91 -5.89 9.04 2.62
N ARG A 92 -7.07 9.59 2.94
CA ARG A 92 -7.22 10.99 3.32
C ARG A 92 -6.37 11.39 4.53
N HIS A 93 -6.04 10.45 5.41
CA HIS A 93 -5.27 10.74 6.63
C HIS A 93 -3.78 10.94 6.40
N PHE A 94 -3.23 10.42 5.29
CA PHE A 94 -1.80 10.53 5.01
C PHE A 94 -1.50 11.40 3.77
N LEU A 95 -2.49 11.67 2.92
CA LEU A 95 -2.33 12.63 1.82
C LEU A 95 -2.07 14.04 2.34
N CYS A 96 -1.04 14.70 1.82
CA CYS A 96 -0.74 16.10 2.06
C CYS A 96 -0.01 16.70 0.83
N GLU A 97 -0.02 18.01 0.66
CA GLU A 97 0.77 18.63 -0.43
C GLU A 97 2.27 18.43 -0.16
N LYS A 98 2.98 17.86 -1.15
CA LYS A 98 4.44 17.72 -1.10
C LYS A 98 5.07 17.88 -2.49
N GLY A 99 6.39 18.04 -2.52
CA GLY A 99 7.17 18.10 -3.76
C GLY A 99 7.38 16.70 -4.36
N VAL A 100 7.68 16.66 -5.64
CA VAL A 100 8.11 15.44 -6.33
C VAL A 100 9.53 15.07 -5.91
N ASP A 101 9.80 13.76 -5.84
CA ASP A 101 11.12 13.19 -5.60
C ASP A 101 12.01 13.25 -6.86
N SER A 102 13.21 12.66 -6.77
CA SER A 102 14.16 12.55 -7.89
C SER A 102 13.68 11.68 -9.04
N SER A 103 12.69 10.82 -8.81
CA SER A 103 12.09 9.91 -9.78
C SER A 103 10.83 10.50 -10.44
N GLY A 104 10.38 11.67 -9.99
CA GLY A 104 9.19 12.35 -10.50
C GLY A 104 7.89 11.95 -9.80
N TYR A 105 7.94 11.22 -8.70
CA TYR A 105 6.77 10.79 -7.93
C TYR A 105 6.55 11.67 -6.70
N LEU A 106 5.28 11.79 -6.31
CA LEU A 106 4.93 12.17 -4.93
C LEU A 106 5.01 10.89 -4.09
N ASP A 107 6.16 10.70 -3.44
CA ASP A 107 6.41 9.59 -2.52
C ASP A 107 5.64 9.82 -1.21
N TYR A 108 4.83 8.89 -0.72
CA TYR A 108 4.13 8.97 0.57
C TYR A 108 4.52 7.82 1.51
N SER A 109 5.68 7.19 1.32
CA SER A 109 6.13 6.01 2.08
C SER A 109 6.19 6.28 3.59
N ASP A 110 6.76 7.41 3.99
CA ASP A 110 6.80 7.85 5.39
C ASP A 110 5.39 8.06 5.96
N GLU A 111 4.53 8.73 5.22
CA GLU A 111 3.18 9.07 5.65
C GLU A 111 2.31 7.81 5.77
N LEU A 112 2.43 6.87 4.83
CA LEU A 112 1.77 5.56 4.87
C LEU A 112 2.26 4.73 6.06
N ALA A 113 3.58 4.63 6.26
CA ALA A 113 4.15 3.89 7.39
C ALA A 113 3.68 4.45 8.73
N ASN A 114 3.63 5.77 8.87
CA ASN A 114 3.14 6.43 10.08
C ASN A 114 1.63 6.19 10.29
N ALA A 115 0.81 6.28 9.24
CA ALA A 115 -0.62 5.99 9.31
C ALA A 115 -0.88 4.55 9.76
N LEU A 116 -0.15 3.58 9.22
CA LEU A 116 -0.23 2.17 9.60
C LEU A 116 0.19 1.92 11.05
N LYS A 117 1.29 2.54 11.52
CA LYS A 117 1.73 2.47 12.92
C LYS A 117 0.67 2.98 13.88
N LEU A 118 0.04 4.12 13.58
CA LEU A 118 -1.04 4.69 14.38
C LEU A 118 -2.29 3.78 14.46
N ARG A 119 -2.46 2.90 13.46
CA ARG A 119 -3.56 1.94 13.36
C ARG A 119 -3.19 0.52 13.85
N GLY A 120 -2.02 0.35 14.47
CA GLY A 120 -1.62 -0.89 15.13
C GLY A 120 -0.67 -1.79 14.32
N VAL A 121 -0.28 -1.40 13.11
CA VAL A 121 0.74 -2.09 12.31
C VAL A 121 2.11 -1.48 12.64
N SER A 122 2.55 -1.67 13.88
CA SER A 122 3.69 -0.94 14.46
C SER A 122 5.04 -1.21 13.79
N ALA A 123 5.14 -2.31 13.03
CA ALA A 123 6.35 -2.75 12.39
C ALA A 123 6.47 -2.32 10.92
N ALA A 124 5.53 -1.53 10.39
CA ALA A 124 5.64 -0.98 9.05
C ALA A 124 6.85 -0.03 8.94
N VAL A 125 7.68 -0.15 7.91
CA VAL A 125 8.85 0.71 7.66
C VAL A 125 8.76 1.26 6.24
N PRO A 126 8.98 2.57 6.02
CA PRO A 126 9.05 3.11 4.66
C PRO A 126 10.26 2.53 3.92
N VAL A 127 10.11 2.28 2.62
CA VAL A 127 11.24 1.93 1.75
C VAL A 127 11.94 3.23 1.31
N GLU A 128 13.27 3.27 1.40
CA GLU A 128 14.11 4.42 0.99
C GLU A 128 14.36 4.49 -0.52
#